data_AF-W3WV55-F1
#
_entry.id   AF-W3WV55-F1
#
_cell.length_a   1.000
_cell.length_b   1.000
_cell.length_c   1.000
_cell.angle_alpha   90.00
_cell.angle_beta   90.00
_cell.angle_gamma   90.00
#
_symmetry.space_group_name_H-M   'P 1'
#
loop_
_entity.id
_entity.type
_entity.pdbx_description
1 polymer ?
#
loop_
_entity_poly.entity_id
_entity_poly.type
_entity_poly.pdbx_seq_one_letter_code
_entity_poly.pdbx_strand_id
1 'polypeptide(L)'
;MASLIGRFLNHLALGPLERKVTEYLNAATCDSVASDLGKVLLPQRWRARGHLQVIFGQYCIQDSAGEKYWNEDSFRNHIRSAHPESIISDGAVRLLWRSFHFYAYHPFPRHPQQVTNLDFDAFHRAALLVVFQCDSLLGTRELDWFWRHDAAFFHNACFARVFRSLAVPETATIEQGKSVNQVNDVTPSLSDAMDVLVMVGPQFIHAMPSERQLETVARRLFISGPAAERGSARREDVSNLMELLLRLELNEEKWGSYYHYGHILQADPANEEFTEALVDALMGGENKQVMTPEQLLEATCLFPNLPLRFQQLWAVLFQPPMESPCSLPAASTHIREGVISLFLPRLSFEIDFRPREDNQDTRITFAEVLVSLDSSNLEMSSLNKALSLHSSDHVVLFTGDTESTRRAVMGVYLPAPSSVINYSLGHTWQRSSHVFFQLLPTFRLLWGTKSYARLADLINTRDKKTSPGDDMQIDNPKTLTVPYWIGDASGEGVRLKIDPEKRTVALTGGDAQLRTDLKTKRSNEVAEEDEVLIQNARMNLFTV
;
A
#
# COMPACT_ATOMS: atom_id res chain seq x y z
N MET A 1 45.39 30.63 6.16
CA MET A 1 45.88 29.80 7.29
C MET A 1 44.76 29.19 8.13
N ALA A 2 43.76 29.96 8.60
CA ALA A 2 42.65 29.42 9.41
C ALA A 2 41.88 28.25 8.75
N SER A 3 41.65 28.28 7.43
CA SER A 3 40.99 27.19 6.69
C SER A 3 41.83 25.91 6.56
N LEU A 4 43.16 26.03 6.57
CA LEU A 4 44.09 24.90 6.52
C LEU A 4 44.20 24.20 7.87
N ILE A 5 44.25 24.98 8.95
CA ILE A 5 44.21 24.47 10.33
C ILE A 5 42.86 23.81 10.61
N GLY A 6 41.75 24.40 10.14
CA GLY A 6 40.42 23.78 10.26
C GLY A 6 40.32 22.43 9.55
N ARG A 7 40.87 22.29 8.32
CA ARG A 7 40.92 20.99 7.62
C ARG A 7 41.80 19.97 8.34
N PHE A 8 42.94 20.39 8.87
CA PHE A 8 43.86 19.51 9.61
C PHE A 8 43.24 19.01 10.92
N LEU A 9 42.58 19.89 11.67
CA LEU A 9 41.87 19.52 12.91
C LEU A 9 40.67 18.61 12.63
N ASN A 10 39.90 18.88 11.56
CA ASN A 10 38.82 18.00 11.13
C ASN A 10 39.35 16.63 10.72
N HIS A 11 40.47 16.55 10.02
CA HIS A 11 41.07 15.28 9.62
C HIS A 11 41.61 14.48 10.83
N LEU A 12 42.18 15.15 11.83
CA LEU A 12 42.59 14.48 13.07
C LEU A 12 41.39 13.97 13.89
N ALA A 13 40.30 14.75 13.94
CA ALA A 13 39.11 14.38 14.70
C ALA A 13 38.25 13.30 14.01
N LEU A 14 38.10 13.38 12.68
CA LEU A 14 37.23 12.50 11.89
C LEU A 14 37.96 11.33 11.23
N GLY A 15 39.27 11.46 10.99
CA GLY A 15 40.06 10.44 10.31
C GLY A 15 40.02 9.04 10.96
N PRO A 16 39.98 8.88 12.30
CA PRO A 16 39.75 7.57 12.91
C PRO A 16 38.35 7.00 12.62
N LEU A 17 37.33 7.85 12.52
CA LEU A 17 35.94 7.46 12.25
C LEU A 17 35.78 7.05 10.78
N GLU A 18 36.34 7.85 9.86
CA GLU A 18 36.40 7.56 8.43
C GLU A 18 37.12 6.24 8.13
N ARG A 19 38.20 5.94 8.89
CA ARG A 19 38.91 4.66 8.80
C ARG A 19 38.04 3.48 9.19
N LYS A 20 37.33 3.55 10.33
CA LYS A 20 36.41 2.49 10.77
C LYS A 20 35.31 2.22 9.75
N VAL A 21 34.74 3.27 9.18
CA VAL A 21 33.71 3.17 8.14
C VAL A 21 34.29 2.50 6.89
N THR A 22 35.48 2.92 6.45
CA THR A 22 36.15 2.33 5.29
C THR A 22 36.52 0.86 5.52
N GLU A 23 37.02 0.52 6.71
CA GLU A 23 37.32 -0.86 7.11
C GLU A 23 36.07 -1.74 7.08
N TYR A 24 34.95 -1.25 7.64
CA TYR A 24 33.66 -1.95 7.59
C TYR A 24 33.22 -2.19 6.14
N LEU A 25 33.20 -1.14 5.31
CA LEU A 25 32.79 -1.23 3.92
C LEU A 25 33.69 -2.15 3.09
N ASN A 26 34.98 -2.24 3.40
CA ASN A 26 35.91 -3.15 2.73
C ASN A 26 35.71 -4.61 3.16
N ALA A 27 35.42 -4.85 4.43
CA ALA A 27 35.21 -6.19 4.98
C ALA A 27 33.78 -6.73 4.78
N ALA A 28 32.82 -5.87 4.42
CA ALA A 28 31.41 -6.24 4.27
C ALA A 28 31.22 -7.38 3.25
N THR A 29 30.45 -8.39 3.67
CA THR A 29 29.94 -9.52 2.89
C THR A 29 28.41 -9.53 2.92
N CYS A 30 27.75 -10.28 2.03
CA CYS A 30 26.29 -10.39 2.05
C CYS A 30 25.78 -10.91 3.40
N ASP A 31 26.44 -11.94 3.95
CA ASP A 31 26.06 -12.54 5.24
C ASP A 31 26.30 -11.60 6.42
N SER A 32 27.44 -10.89 6.44
CA SER A 32 27.72 -9.95 7.53
C SER A 32 26.73 -8.79 7.55
N VAL A 33 26.40 -8.24 6.38
CA VAL A 33 25.41 -7.15 6.26
C VAL A 33 24.01 -7.62 6.67
N ALA A 34 23.59 -8.82 6.25
CA ALA A 34 22.29 -9.38 6.65
C ALA A 34 22.22 -9.71 8.16
N SER A 35 23.33 -10.19 8.74
CA SER A 35 23.45 -10.43 10.18
C SER A 35 23.38 -9.12 10.97
N ASP A 36 24.11 -8.09 10.55
CA ASP A 36 24.12 -6.79 11.20
C ASP A 36 22.75 -6.09 11.08
N LEU A 37 22.05 -6.27 9.95
CA LEU A 37 20.67 -5.81 9.78
C LEU A 37 19.76 -6.39 10.86
N GLY A 38 19.85 -7.71 11.12
CA GLY A 38 19.10 -8.35 12.20
C GLY A 38 19.40 -7.75 13.59
N LYS A 39 20.67 -7.40 13.85
CA LYS A 39 21.08 -6.78 15.12
C LYS A 39 20.55 -5.36 15.29
N VAL A 40 20.54 -4.55 14.23
CA VAL A 40 20.05 -3.16 14.29
C VAL A 40 18.54 -3.10 14.43
N LEU A 41 17.81 -4.06 13.84
CA LEU A 41 16.35 -4.12 13.96
C LEU A 41 15.88 -4.66 15.32
N LEU A 42 16.69 -5.49 16.00
CA LEU A 42 16.28 -6.17 17.23
C LEU A 42 15.83 -5.22 18.38
N PRO A 43 16.54 -4.11 18.71
CA PRO A 43 16.12 -3.20 19.77
C PRO A 43 14.73 -2.59 19.55
N GLN A 44 14.31 -2.43 18.28
CA GLN A 44 13.04 -1.80 17.93
C GLN A 44 11.84 -2.60 18.44
N ARG A 45 11.98 -3.92 18.53
CA ARG A 45 10.89 -4.85 18.85
C ARG A 45 11.40 -5.97 19.74
N TRP A 46 12.14 -5.65 20.80
CA TRP A 46 12.75 -6.67 21.68
C TRP A 46 11.74 -7.69 22.25
N ARG A 47 10.48 -7.26 22.50
CA ARG A 47 9.39 -8.13 22.95
C ARG A 47 8.93 -9.13 21.88
N ALA A 48 9.14 -8.83 20.59
CA ALA A 48 8.80 -9.71 19.49
C ALA A 48 9.66 -10.98 19.47
N ARG A 49 10.92 -10.91 19.94
CA ARG A 49 11.85 -12.04 19.86
C ARG A 49 11.33 -13.28 20.59
N GLY A 50 10.74 -13.10 21.77
CA GLY A 50 10.17 -14.21 22.54
C GLY A 50 9.01 -14.88 21.81
N HIS A 51 8.07 -14.08 21.29
CA HIS A 51 6.95 -14.56 20.48
C HIS A 51 7.42 -15.31 19.22
N LEU A 52 8.36 -14.73 18.48
CA LEU A 52 8.93 -15.32 17.27
C LEU A 52 9.71 -16.61 17.57
N GLN A 53 10.40 -16.69 18.71
CA GLN A 53 11.09 -17.91 19.12
C GLN A 53 10.12 -19.05 19.42
N VAL A 54 8.96 -18.75 20.00
CA VAL A 54 7.88 -19.73 20.22
C VAL A 54 7.34 -20.23 18.89
N ILE A 55 6.97 -19.33 17.98
CA ILE A 55 6.46 -19.70 16.64
C ILE A 55 7.49 -20.54 15.88
N PHE A 56 8.75 -20.09 15.83
CA PHE A 56 9.80 -20.82 15.15
C PHE A 56 9.96 -22.22 15.74
N GLY A 57 10.07 -22.33 17.07
CA GLY A 57 10.26 -23.60 17.76
C GLY A 57 9.07 -24.56 17.65
N GLN A 58 7.85 -24.04 17.47
CA GLN A 58 6.64 -24.84 17.32
C GLN A 58 6.54 -25.53 15.96
N TYR A 59 7.00 -24.86 14.89
CA TYR A 59 6.85 -25.36 13.51
C TYR A 59 8.17 -25.74 12.83
N CYS A 60 9.32 -25.57 13.48
CA CYS A 60 10.60 -25.92 12.88
C CYS A 60 10.76 -27.41 12.64
N ILE A 61 11.47 -27.73 11.56
CA ILE A 61 11.96 -29.07 11.27
C ILE A 61 13.38 -29.18 11.82
N GLN A 62 13.71 -30.36 12.33
CA GLN A 62 15.06 -30.68 12.77
C GLN A 62 15.70 -31.65 11.77
N ASP A 63 16.88 -31.33 11.26
CA ASP A 63 17.61 -32.25 10.38
C ASP A 63 18.30 -33.37 11.16
N SER A 64 18.99 -34.26 10.43
CA SER A 64 19.77 -35.34 11.01
C SER A 64 20.96 -34.88 11.86
N ALA A 65 21.45 -33.65 11.67
CA ALA A 65 22.52 -33.05 12.47
C ALA A 65 21.99 -32.40 13.76
N GLY A 66 20.67 -32.29 13.90
CA GLY A 66 20.02 -31.66 15.04
C GLY A 66 19.77 -30.16 14.85
N GLU A 67 20.08 -29.61 13.68
CA GLU A 67 19.87 -28.20 13.37
C GLU A 67 18.39 -27.94 13.08
N LYS A 68 17.87 -26.83 13.64
CA LYS A 68 16.47 -26.44 13.49
C LYS A 68 16.33 -25.40 12.41
N TYR A 69 15.41 -25.62 11.49
CA TYR A 69 15.14 -24.71 10.39
C TYR A 69 13.65 -24.65 10.04
N TRP A 70 13.29 -23.62 9.29
CA TRP A 70 11.99 -23.45 8.64
C TRP A 70 12.11 -23.63 7.14
N ASN A 71 11.16 -24.35 6.55
CA ASN A 71 10.98 -24.44 5.10
C ASN A 71 9.52 -24.11 4.74
N GLU A 72 9.14 -24.29 3.47
CA GLU A 72 7.77 -24.06 3.02
C GLU A 72 6.74 -24.90 3.80
N ASP A 73 7.06 -26.16 4.13
CA ASP A 73 6.16 -27.02 4.90
C ASP A 73 5.97 -26.53 6.34
N SER A 74 7.03 -26.01 6.95
CA SER A 74 6.98 -25.38 8.28
C SER A 74 6.04 -24.18 8.26
N PHE A 75 6.18 -23.32 7.24
CA PHE A 75 5.31 -22.17 7.03
C PHE A 75 3.86 -22.58 6.77
N ARG A 76 3.63 -23.57 5.90
CA ARG A 76 2.31 -24.13 5.61
C ARG A 76 1.63 -24.68 6.87
N ASN A 77 2.38 -25.37 7.73
CA ASN A 77 1.87 -25.88 9.00
C ASN A 77 1.52 -24.75 9.97
N HIS A 78 2.34 -23.70 10.04
CA HIS A 78 2.03 -22.48 10.80
C HIS A 78 0.72 -21.85 10.31
N ILE A 79 0.55 -21.66 9.00
CA ILE A 79 -0.66 -21.08 8.42
C ILE A 79 -1.90 -21.93 8.73
N ARG A 80 -1.82 -23.25 8.54
CA ARG A 80 -2.92 -24.20 8.84
C ARG A 80 -3.29 -24.27 10.33
N SER A 81 -2.35 -23.96 11.21
CA SER A 81 -2.61 -23.91 12.65
C SER A 81 -3.43 -22.69 13.07
N ALA A 82 -3.22 -21.57 12.37
CA ALA A 82 -3.82 -20.27 12.68
C ALA A 82 -5.10 -20.01 11.89
N HIS A 83 -5.24 -20.65 10.72
CA HIS A 83 -6.35 -20.46 9.80
C HIS A 83 -6.84 -21.80 9.24
N PRO A 84 -8.17 -22.02 9.10
CA PRO A 84 -8.70 -23.19 8.41
C PRO A 84 -8.12 -23.36 7.01
N GLU A 85 -7.85 -24.62 6.63
CA GLU A 85 -7.15 -24.96 5.38
C GLU A 85 -7.86 -24.45 4.11
N SER A 86 -9.19 -24.28 4.16
CA SER A 86 -9.98 -23.77 3.03
C SER A 86 -9.85 -22.26 2.80
N ILE A 87 -9.22 -21.50 3.70
CA ILE A 87 -9.17 -20.04 3.61
C ILE A 87 -8.05 -19.58 2.68
N ILE A 88 -6.84 -20.14 2.80
CA ILE A 88 -5.68 -19.71 2.03
C ILE A 88 -5.30 -20.83 1.07
N SER A 89 -5.36 -20.54 -0.23
CA SER A 89 -5.04 -21.52 -1.27
C SER A 89 -3.56 -21.93 -1.25
N ASP A 90 -3.24 -23.12 -1.77
CA ASP A 90 -1.85 -23.56 -1.91
C ASP A 90 -0.99 -22.62 -2.77
N GLY A 91 -1.60 -21.97 -3.77
CA GLY A 91 -0.96 -20.95 -4.58
C GLY A 91 -0.56 -19.74 -3.73
N ALA A 92 -1.48 -19.25 -2.91
CA ALA A 92 -1.25 -18.16 -1.98
C ALA A 92 -0.20 -18.51 -0.90
N VAL A 93 -0.20 -19.74 -0.35
CA VAL A 93 0.84 -20.19 0.60
C VAL A 93 2.24 -20.16 -0.05
N ARG A 94 2.38 -20.64 -1.29
CA ARG A 94 3.65 -20.58 -2.04
C ARG A 94 4.11 -19.15 -2.30
N LEU A 95 3.18 -18.27 -2.68
CA LEU A 95 3.44 -16.85 -2.88
C LEU A 95 3.96 -16.19 -1.60
N LEU A 96 3.24 -16.41 -0.48
CA LEU A 96 3.61 -15.87 0.83
C LEU A 96 4.97 -16.42 1.27
N TRP A 97 5.23 -17.72 1.14
CA TRP A 97 6.53 -18.30 1.47
C TRP A 97 7.67 -17.66 0.67
N ARG A 98 7.49 -17.50 -0.65
CA ARG A 98 8.48 -16.82 -1.52
C ARG A 98 8.76 -15.39 -1.04
N SER A 99 7.70 -14.66 -0.70
CA SER A 99 7.81 -13.32 -0.15
C SER A 99 8.54 -13.30 1.20
N PHE A 100 8.18 -14.19 2.14
CA PHE A 100 8.86 -14.30 3.43
C PHE A 100 10.35 -14.62 3.27
N HIS A 101 10.67 -15.56 2.38
CA HIS A 101 12.04 -15.94 2.04
C HIS A 101 12.85 -14.78 1.43
N PHE A 102 12.23 -13.96 0.58
CA PHE A 102 12.84 -12.74 0.05
C PHE A 102 13.28 -11.81 1.19
N TYR A 103 12.41 -11.56 2.18
CA TYR A 103 12.74 -10.72 3.33
C TYR A 103 13.75 -11.37 4.29
N ALA A 104 13.77 -12.69 4.36
CA ALA A 104 14.74 -13.43 5.17
C ALA A 104 16.18 -13.17 4.71
N TYR A 105 16.43 -12.91 3.43
CA TYR A 105 17.77 -12.61 2.91
C TYR A 105 17.94 -11.18 2.41
N HIS A 106 17.00 -10.28 2.70
CA HIS A 106 17.10 -8.87 2.35
C HIS A 106 18.39 -8.24 2.94
N PRO A 107 19.14 -7.40 2.18
CA PRO A 107 18.86 -6.87 0.83
C PRO A 107 19.40 -7.74 -0.32
N PHE A 108 19.92 -8.92 -0.03
CA PHE A 108 20.52 -9.86 -1.00
C PHE A 108 19.66 -11.14 -1.09
N PRO A 109 18.42 -11.04 -1.61
CA PRO A 109 17.49 -12.16 -1.62
C PRO A 109 18.10 -13.38 -2.30
N ARG A 110 17.88 -14.55 -1.69
CA ARG A 110 18.26 -15.85 -2.25
C ARG A 110 17.03 -16.52 -2.83
N HIS A 111 17.19 -17.29 -3.90
CA HIS A 111 16.06 -18.03 -4.43
C HIS A 111 15.73 -19.23 -3.53
N PRO A 112 14.45 -19.51 -3.24
CA PRO A 112 14.06 -20.68 -2.45
C PRO A 112 14.55 -22.01 -3.03
N GLN A 113 14.81 -22.09 -4.35
CA GLN A 113 15.37 -23.30 -4.98
C GLN A 113 16.87 -23.49 -4.69
N GLN A 114 17.59 -22.43 -4.31
CA GLN A 114 19.03 -22.47 -4.00
C GLN A 114 19.26 -22.71 -2.51
N VAL A 115 18.44 -22.10 -1.66
CA VAL A 115 18.44 -22.30 -0.21
C VAL A 115 16.98 -22.42 0.21
N THR A 116 16.57 -23.57 0.71
CA THR A 116 15.17 -23.83 1.09
C THR A 116 14.89 -23.57 2.56
N ASN A 117 15.95 -23.49 3.37
CA ASN A 117 15.88 -23.59 4.82
C ASN A 117 16.30 -22.28 5.47
N LEU A 118 15.44 -21.77 6.36
CA LEU A 118 15.68 -20.58 7.17
C LEU A 118 16.10 -21.00 8.57
N ASP A 119 17.28 -20.57 9.01
CA ASP A 119 17.62 -20.60 10.43
C ASP A 119 16.79 -19.56 11.21
N PHE A 120 16.93 -19.56 12.54
CA PHE A 120 16.19 -18.63 13.38
C PHE A 120 16.54 -17.17 13.09
N ASP A 121 17.79 -16.85 12.75
CA ASP A 121 18.20 -15.47 12.50
C ASP A 121 17.59 -14.93 11.20
N ALA A 122 17.52 -15.75 10.15
CA ALA A 122 16.85 -15.43 8.89
C ALA A 122 15.35 -15.32 9.05
N PHE A 123 14.73 -16.27 9.76
CA PHE A 123 13.32 -16.21 10.13
C PHE A 123 12.99 -14.92 10.90
N HIS A 124 13.78 -14.61 11.93
CA HIS A 124 13.58 -13.46 12.79
C HIS A 124 13.73 -12.15 12.00
N ARG A 125 14.75 -12.04 11.14
CA ARG A 125 14.93 -10.88 10.26
C ARG A 125 13.76 -10.68 9.30
N ALA A 126 13.27 -11.75 8.66
CA ALA A 126 12.10 -11.68 7.80
C ALA A 126 10.89 -11.14 8.57
N ALA A 127 10.61 -11.72 9.73
CA ALA A 127 9.49 -11.31 10.57
C ALA A 127 9.61 -9.85 11.02
N LEU A 128 10.79 -9.39 11.45
CA LEU A 128 10.99 -7.98 11.80
C LEU A 128 10.63 -7.05 10.64
N LEU A 129 11.12 -7.35 9.43
CA LEU A 129 10.86 -6.53 8.25
C LEU A 129 9.36 -6.49 7.89
N VAL A 130 8.70 -7.65 7.77
CA VAL A 130 7.32 -7.72 7.24
C VAL A 130 6.22 -7.70 8.31
N VAL A 131 6.36 -8.49 9.37
CA VAL A 131 5.35 -8.61 10.45
C VAL A 131 5.39 -7.38 11.33
N PHE A 132 6.59 -6.97 11.74
CA PHE A 132 6.76 -5.85 12.67
C PHE A 132 6.97 -4.49 11.99
N GLN A 133 6.83 -4.42 10.67
CA GLN A 133 6.91 -3.20 9.88
C GLN A 133 8.24 -2.47 10.08
N CYS A 134 9.35 -3.20 10.21
CA CYS A 134 10.68 -2.60 10.23
C CYS A 134 11.19 -2.27 8.82
N ASP A 135 10.49 -2.72 7.78
CA ASP A 135 10.78 -2.38 6.38
C ASP A 135 10.79 -0.86 6.10
N SER A 136 9.94 -0.11 6.82
CA SER A 136 9.87 1.35 6.75
C SER A 136 11.06 2.06 7.39
N LEU A 137 11.91 1.33 8.14
CA LEU A 137 13.11 1.87 8.78
C LEU A 137 14.34 1.78 7.86
N LEU A 138 14.22 1.08 6.72
CA LEU A 138 15.34 0.93 5.80
C LEU A 138 15.72 2.28 5.20
N GLY A 139 17.02 2.60 5.29
CA GLY A 139 17.55 3.91 4.88
C GLY A 139 17.41 5.01 5.95
N THR A 140 17.10 4.65 7.19
CA THR A 140 17.17 5.59 8.33
C THR A 140 18.53 5.52 9.04
N ARG A 141 18.94 6.66 9.60
CA ARG A 141 20.13 6.88 10.42
C ARG A 141 19.72 7.00 11.86
N GLU A 142 20.43 6.30 12.75
CA GLU A 142 20.10 6.22 14.20
C GLU A 142 18.61 5.91 14.44
N LEU A 143 17.94 5.35 13.41
CA LEU A 143 16.51 5.09 13.33
C LEU A 143 15.63 6.35 13.40
N ASP A 144 16.22 7.54 13.23
CA ASP A 144 15.58 8.84 13.40
C ASP A 144 15.57 9.74 12.15
N TRP A 145 16.47 9.54 11.16
CA TRP A 145 16.56 10.45 10.00
C TRP A 145 16.87 9.71 8.71
N PHE A 146 16.14 9.96 7.63
CA PHE A 146 16.49 9.37 6.33
C PHE A 146 17.81 9.93 5.83
N TRP A 147 18.68 9.04 5.33
CA TRP A 147 19.97 9.47 4.80
C TRP A 147 19.85 10.14 3.42
N ARG A 148 18.76 9.84 2.70
CA ARG A 148 18.33 10.55 1.49
C ARG A 148 17.24 11.56 1.85
N HIS A 149 17.27 12.75 1.27
CA HIS A 149 16.27 13.79 1.52
C HIS A 149 15.05 13.66 0.59
N ASP A 150 14.45 12.46 0.53
CA ASP A 150 13.31 12.19 -0.36
C ASP A 150 12.36 11.15 0.25
N ALA A 151 11.27 11.61 0.88
CA ALA A 151 10.27 10.72 1.46
C ALA A 151 9.51 9.90 0.41
N ALA A 152 9.27 10.48 -0.78
CA ALA A 152 8.61 9.78 -1.88
C ALA A 152 9.46 8.63 -2.39
N PHE A 153 10.79 8.79 -2.38
CA PHE A 153 11.74 7.72 -2.68
C PHE A 153 11.54 6.50 -1.77
N PHE A 154 11.49 6.70 -0.44
CA PHE A 154 11.33 5.58 0.50
C PHE A 154 9.97 4.91 0.38
N HIS A 155 8.91 5.67 0.13
CA HIS A 155 7.58 5.11 -0.12
C HIS A 155 7.57 4.25 -1.39
N ASN A 156 8.12 4.77 -2.49
CA ASN A 156 8.24 4.05 -3.75
C ASN A 156 9.14 2.80 -3.61
N ALA A 157 10.21 2.88 -2.83
CA ALA A 157 11.12 1.76 -2.58
C ALA A 157 10.41 0.63 -1.81
N CYS A 158 9.64 0.97 -0.76
CA CYS A 158 8.82 0.02 -0.01
C CYS A 158 7.79 -0.66 -0.94
N PHE A 159 7.07 0.12 -1.75
CA PHE A 159 6.11 -0.40 -2.72
C PHE A 159 6.78 -1.35 -3.72
N ALA A 160 7.90 -0.95 -4.31
CA ALA A 160 8.66 -1.77 -5.25
C ALA A 160 9.22 -3.05 -4.60
N ARG A 161 9.53 -3.02 -3.31
CA ARG A 161 10.02 -4.16 -2.55
C ARG A 161 8.92 -5.20 -2.33
N VAL A 162 7.67 -4.78 -2.09
CA VAL A 162 6.51 -5.69 -2.02
C VAL A 162 6.42 -6.51 -3.31
N PHE A 163 6.35 -5.87 -4.47
CA PHE A 163 6.23 -6.59 -5.75
C PHE A 163 7.46 -7.44 -6.11
N ARG A 164 8.68 -6.99 -5.76
CA ARG A 164 9.88 -7.83 -5.91
C ARG A 164 9.86 -9.06 -5.00
N SER A 165 9.25 -8.97 -3.82
CA SER A 165 9.07 -10.14 -2.95
C SER A 165 8.10 -11.17 -3.55
N LEU A 166 7.19 -10.73 -4.42
CA LEU A 166 6.29 -11.62 -5.17
C LEU A 166 6.93 -12.18 -6.43
N ALA A 167 8.04 -11.61 -6.91
CA ALA A 167 8.56 -11.94 -8.22
C ALA A 167 9.08 -13.39 -8.31
N VAL A 168 8.85 -14.01 -9.48
CA VAL A 168 9.52 -15.24 -9.87
C VAL A 168 10.74 -14.86 -10.72
N PRO A 169 11.93 -15.46 -10.50
CA PRO A 169 13.05 -15.21 -11.38
C PRO A 169 12.68 -15.58 -12.81
N GLU A 170 13.03 -14.73 -13.76
CA GLU A 170 13.05 -15.15 -15.15
C GLU A 170 14.10 -16.24 -15.28
N THR A 171 13.67 -17.50 -15.45
CA THR A 171 14.58 -18.56 -15.88
C THR A 171 15.19 -18.08 -17.18
N ALA A 172 16.48 -17.73 -17.12
CA ALA A 172 17.20 -17.23 -18.26
C ALA A 172 17.08 -18.22 -19.41
N THR A 173 16.15 -17.97 -20.34
CA THR A 173 16.41 -18.32 -21.73
C THR A 173 17.63 -17.49 -22.06
N ILE A 174 18.76 -18.18 -22.16
CA ILE A 174 20.06 -17.62 -22.48
C ILE A 174 19.94 -16.99 -23.88
N GLU A 175 19.43 -15.77 -23.98
CA GLU A 175 19.76 -14.87 -25.07
C GLU A 175 21.13 -14.29 -24.73
N GLN A 176 22.16 -15.09 -25.03
CA GLN A 176 23.53 -14.64 -25.21
C GLN A 176 23.52 -13.41 -26.12
N GLY A 177 23.77 -12.22 -25.57
CA GLY A 177 24.06 -11.06 -26.43
C GLY A 177 23.92 -9.68 -25.83
N LYS A 178 23.10 -9.45 -24.80
CA LYS A 178 23.03 -8.11 -24.17
C LYS A 178 23.91 -8.04 -22.94
N SER A 179 25.11 -7.53 -23.19
CA SER A 179 26.19 -7.29 -22.25
C SER A 179 25.74 -6.77 -20.89
N VAL A 180 26.40 -7.26 -19.85
CA VAL A 180 26.45 -6.78 -18.45
C VAL A 180 26.90 -5.31 -18.31
N ASN A 181 27.08 -4.58 -19.41
CA ASN A 181 27.69 -3.24 -19.46
C ASN A 181 26.71 -2.06 -19.63
N GLN A 182 25.40 -2.26 -19.39
CA GLN A 182 24.47 -1.14 -19.19
C GLN A 182 23.88 -1.20 -17.78
N VAL A 183 24.70 -0.90 -16.77
CA VAL A 183 24.26 -0.69 -15.38
C VAL A 183 24.61 0.74 -14.94
N ASN A 184 24.32 1.71 -15.80
CA ASN A 184 24.44 3.13 -15.45
C ASN A 184 23.25 3.63 -14.61
N ASP A 185 22.23 2.81 -14.42
CA ASP A 185 21.08 3.14 -13.56
C ASP A 185 21.11 2.29 -12.28
N VAL A 186 20.84 2.94 -11.14
CA VAL A 186 20.79 2.28 -9.84
C VAL A 186 19.54 1.41 -9.82
N THR A 187 19.71 0.09 -9.90
CA THR A 187 18.56 -0.82 -9.80
C THR A 187 17.92 -0.69 -8.40
N PRO A 188 16.60 -0.92 -8.24
CA PRO A 188 15.96 -0.88 -6.92
C PRO A 188 16.63 -1.77 -5.86
N SER A 189 17.19 -2.92 -6.27
CA SER A 189 17.95 -3.81 -5.39
C SER A 189 19.29 -3.22 -4.96
N LEU A 190 19.94 -2.46 -5.84
CA LEU A 190 21.15 -1.72 -5.49
C LEU A 190 20.83 -0.64 -4.45
N SER A 191 19.70 0.06 -4.61
CA SER A 191 19.25 1.04 -3.62
C SER A 191 19.01 0.41 -2.25
N ASP A 192 18.29 -0.71 -2.18
CA ASP A 192 18.04 -1.40 -0.90
C ASP A 192 19.35 -1.77 -0.19
N ALA A 193 20.33 -2.28 -0.94
CA ALA A 193 21.62 -2.62 -0.38
C ALA A 193 22.35 -1.39 0.18
N MET A 194 22.27 -0.24 -0.51
CA MET A 194 22.82 1.03 0.00
C MET A 194 22.08 1.49 1.26
N ASP A 195 20.75 1.39 1.27
CA ASP A 195 19.91 1.78 2.40
C ASP A 195 20.20 0.93 3.65
N VAL A 196 20.42 -0.38 3.47
CA VAL A 196 20.87 -1.28 4.55
C VAL A 196 22.29 -0.96 4.97
N LEU A 197 23.24 -0.79 4.05
CA LEU A 197 24.65 -0.50 4.37
C LEU A 197 24.80 0.77 5.22
N VAL A 198 24.02 1.81 4.95
CA VAL A 198 23.96 3.01 5.78
C VAL A 198 23.44 2.69 7.18
N MET A 199 22.42 1.85 7.27
CA MET A 199 21.79 1.50 8.53
C MET A 199 22.70 0.65 9.43
N VAL A 200 23.45 -0.30 8.85
CA VAL A 200 24.24 -1.28 9.61
C VAL A 200 25.69 -0.89 9.85
N GLY A 201 26.25 -0.01 9.02
CA GLY A 201 27.63 0.44 9.15
C GLY A 201 27.84 1.32 10.40
N PRO A 202 29.09 1.51 10.85
CA PRO A 202 29.39 2.46 11.91
C PRO A 202 28.88 3.86 11.56
N GLN A 203 27.88 4.36 12.29
CA GLN A 203 27.29 5.67 12.04
C GLN A 203 27.98 6.71 12.91
N PHE A 204 28.72 7.61 12.27
CA PHE A 204 29.26 8.80 12.92
C PHE A 204 28.74 10.03 12.17
N ILE A 205 28.17 10.99 12.89
CA ILE A 205 27.47 12.16 12.32
C ILE A 205 28.28 12.85 11.20
N HIS A 206 29.61 12.87 11.33
CA HIS A 206 30.52 13.56 10.43
C HIS A 206 31.37 12.66 9.51
N ALA A 207 31.21 11.33 9.56
CA ALA A 207 32.01 10.40 8.77
C ALA A 207 31.14 9.38 8.01
N MET A 208 29.99 9.83 7.50
CA MET A 208 29.08 8.99 6.73
C MET A 208 29.69 8.58 5.39
N PRO A 209 29.50 7.33 4.93
CA PRO A 209 29.81 6.95 3.55
C PRO A 209 29.13 7.88 2.55
N SER A 210 29.88 8.33 1.54
CA SER A 210 29.27 8.97 0.38
C SER A 210 28.40 7.98 -0.41
N GLU A 211 27.41 8.50 -1.13
CA GLU A 211 26.55 7.70 -2.02
C GLU A 211 27.38 6.81 -2.98
N ARG A 212 28.44 7.36 -3.56
CA ARG A 212 29.34 6.61 -4.45
C ARG A 212 30.07 5.46 -3.75
N GLN A 213 30.47 5.63 -2.50
CA GLN A 213 31.11 4.55 -1.73
C GLN A 213 30.10 3.43 -1.45
N LEU A 214 28.87 3.78 -1.06
CA LEU A 214 27.79 2.82 -0.84
C LEU A 214 27.46 2.05 -2.11
N GLU A 215 27.31 2.76 -3.22
CA GLU A 215 27.02 2.17 -4.53
C GLU A 215 28.13 1.20 -4.95
N THR A 216 29.41 1.60 -4.80
CA THR A 216 30.57 0.76 -5.12
C THR A 216 30.56 -0.54 -4.32
N VAL A 217 30.30 -0.45 -3.01
CA VAL A 217 30.25 -1.61 -2.12
C VAL A 217 29.06 -2.49 -2.44
N ALA A 218 27.88 -1.91 -2.64
CA ALA A 218 26.68 -2.65 -2.99
C ALA A 218 26.85 -3.41 -4.31
N ARG A 219 27.44 -2.78 -5.34
CA ARG A 219 27.79 -3.46 -6.61
C ARG A 219 28.77 -4.61 -6.39
N ARG A 220 29.82 -4.40 -5.59
CA ARG A 220 30.78 -5.47 -5.23
C ARG A 220 30.08 -6.66 -4.58
N LEU A 221 29.14 -6.39 -3.67
CA LEU A 221 28.37 -7.42 -2.97
C LEU A 221 27.46 -8.20 -3.92
N PHE A 222 26.83 -7.55 -4.90
CA PHE A 222 26.05 -8.27 -5.93
C PHE A 222 26.92 -9.05 -6.93
N ILE A 223 28.14 -8.59 -7.23
CA ILE A 223 29.09 -9.35 -8.07
C ILE A 223 29.58 -10.62 -7.34
N SER A 224 29.81 -10.50 -6.04
CA SER A 224 30.39 -11.58 -5.21
C SER A 224 29.32 -12.48 -4.56
N GLY A 225 28.05 -12.07 -4.63
CA GLY A 225 26.92 -12.70 -3.95
C GLY A 225 25.93 -13.36 -4.92
N PRO A 226 24.71 -13.70 -4.47
CA PRO A 226 23.68 -14.22 -5.36
C PRO A 226 23.38 -13.19 -6.45
N ALA A 227 23.18 -13.67 -7.68
CA ALA A 227 22.86 -12.81 -8.81
C ALA A 227 21.65 -11.94 -8.45
N ALA A 228 21.72 -10.63 -8.72
CA ALA A 228 20.57 -9.75 -8.64
C ALA A 228 19.58 -10.18 -9.73
N GLU A 229 18.74 -11.17 -9.42
CA GLU A 229 17.79 -11.70 -10.39
C GLU A 229 16.74 -10.64 -10.69
N ARG A 230 16.57 -10.34 -11.98
CA ARG A 230 15.43 -9.59 -12.47
C ARG A 230 14.24 -10.55 -12.42
N GLY A 231 13.47 -10.45 -11.36
CA GLY A 231 12.17 -11.06 -11.27
C GLY A 231 11.11 -10.00 -11.54
N SER A 232 10.00 -10.44 -12.11
CA SER A 232 8.82 -9.60 -12.27
C SER A 232 7.60 -10.30 -11.67
N ALA A 233 6.71 -9.53 -11.05
CA ALA A 233 5.49 -10.09 -10.47
C ALA A 233 4.55 -10.54 -11.60
N ARG A 234 4.08 -11.78 -11.53
CA ARG A 234 3.14 -12.35 -12.49
C ARG A 234 1.71 -11.95 -12.13
N ARG A 235 0.83 -11.96 -13.11
CA ARG A 235 -0.60 -11.66 -12.92
C ARG A 235 -1.24 -12.57 -11.87
N GLU A 236 -0.94 -13.86 -11.93
CA GLU A 236 -1.39 -14.85 -10.94
C GLU A 236 -0.97 -14.49 -9.50
N ASP A 237 0.26 -13.99 -9.32
CA ASP A 237 0.80 -13.64 -8.01
C ASP A 237 0.16 -12.35 -7.47
N VAL A 238 -0.05 -11.36 -8.35
CA VAL A 238 -0.73 -10.11 -7.99
C VAL A 238 -2.20 -10.38 -7.65
N SER A 239 -2.88 -11.24 -8.42
CA SER A 239 -4.26 -11.65 -8.16
C SER A 239 -4.39 -12.36 -6.81
N ASN A 240 -3.54 -13.35 -6.52
CA ASN A 240 -3.50 -14.02 -5.21
C ASN A 240 -3.24 -13.03 -4.05
N LEU A 241 -2.34 -12.06 -4.22
CA LEU A 241 -2.11 -11.04 -3.20
C LEU A 241 -3.37 -10.18 -3.00
N MET A 242 -3.96 -9.66 -4.09
CA MET A 242 -5.15 -8.82 -4.02
C MET A 242 -6.30 -9.54 -3.34
N GLU A 243 -6.56 -10.80 -3.71
CA GLU A 243 -7.59 -11.62 -3.10
C GLU A 243 -7.43 -11.70 -1.57
N LEU A 244 -6.20 -11.95 -1.07
CA LEU A 244 -5.91 -11.97 0.36
C LEU A 244 -6.12 -10.60 1.02
N LEU A 245 -5.67 -9.51 0.39
CA LEU A 245 -5.79 -8.16 0.95
C LEU A 245 -7.24 -7.66 1.03
N LEU A 246 -8.08 -8.07 0.06
CA LEU A 246 -9.51 -7.75 0.05
C LEU A 246 -10.29 -8.51 1.12
N ARG A 247 -9.83 -9.72 1.45
CA ARG A 247 -10.44 -10.60 2.47
C ARG A 247 -9.89 -10.36 3.88
N LEU A 248 -8.90 -9.49 4.03
CA LEU A 248 -8.26 -9.16 5.31
C LEU A 248 -9.15 -8.22 6.14
N GLU A 249 -9.65 -8.72 7.27
CA GLU A 249 -10.41 -7.96 8.25
C GLU A 249 -9.58 -7.74 9.52
N LEU A 250 -9.62 -6.53 10.07
CA LEU A 250 -8.86 -6.14 11.25
C LEU A 250 -9.80 -5.72 12.37
N ASN A 251 -9.55 -6.24 13.57
CA ASN A 251 -10.31 -5.95 14.77
C ASN A 251 -9.80 -4.67 15.45
N GLU A 252 -10.62 -4.05 16.29
CA GLU A 252 -10.18 -2.96 17.17
C GLU A 252 -9.13 -3.41 18.19
N GLU A 253 -9.26 -4.64 18.67
CA GLU A 253 -8.33 -5.24 19.61
C GLU A 253 -6.93 -5.37 19.01
N LYS A 254 -5.92 -5.03 19.81
CA LYS A 254 -4.50 -5.06 19.43
C LYS A 254 -3.75 -6.13 20.21
N TRP A 255 -2.84 -6.84 19.55
CA TRP A 255 -1.79 -7.61 20.18
C TRP A 255 -0.49 -6.80 20.27
N GLY A 256 0.10 -6.79 21.47
CA GLY A 256 1.17 -5.87 21.79
C GLY A 256 0.67 -4.43 21.85
N SER A 257 1.51 -3.48 21.43
CA SER A 257 1.18 -2.05 21.48
C SER A 257 0.67 -1.48 20.15
N TYR A 258 0.80 -2.22 19.04
CA TYR A 258 0.72 -1.64 17.70
C TYR A 258 -0.03 -2.47 16.66
N TYR A 259 -0.23 -3.77 16.87
CA TYR A 259 -0.70 -4.67 15.81
C TYR A 259 -2.14 -5.07 16.09
N HIS A 260 -3.02 -4.87 15.12
CA HIS A 260 -4.39 -5.35 15.25
C HIS A 260 -4.43 -6.86 15.12
N TYR A 261 -5.30 -7.47 15.90
CA TYR A 261 -5.77 -8.80 15.56
C TYR A 261 -6.61 -8.73 14.28
N GLY A 262 -6.71 -9.82 13.57
CA GLY A 262 -7.55 -9.90 12.38
C GLY A 262 -7.78 -11.32 11.92
N HIS A 263 -8.47 -11.44 10.80
CA HIS A 263 -8.74 -12.71 10.16
C HIS A 263 -8.88 -12.52 8.65
N ILE A 264 -8.81 -13.63 7.92
CA ILE A 264 -9.00 -13.65 6.47
C ILE A 264 -10.34 -14.34 6.23
N LEU A 265 -11.29 -13.62 5.67
CA LEU A 265 -12.63 -14.12 5.33
C LEU A 265 -12.54 -15.24 4.29
N GLN A 266 -13.55 -16.11 4.17
CA GLN A 266 -13.58 -17.15 3.14
C GLN A 266 -13.71 -16.54 1.72
N ALA A 267 -13.15 -17.22 0.72
CA ALA A 267 -13.31 -16.81 -0.68
C ALA A 267 -14.79 -16.89 -1.08
N ASP A 268 -15.28 -15.85 -1.76
CA ASP A 268 -16.62 -15.79 -2.32
C ASP A 268 -16.51 -15.41 -3.80
N PRO A 269 -17.02 -16.25 -4.73
CA PRO A 269 -16.98 -16.01 -6.16
C PRO A 269 -17.54 -14.65 -6.57
N ALA A 270 -18.49 -14.10 -5.81
CA ALA A 270 -19.06 -12.77 -6.08
C ALA A 270 -18.04 -11.61 -5.93
N ASN A 271 -16.84 -11.89 -5.42
CA ASN A 271 -15.77 -10.93 -5.20
C ASN A 271 -14.56 -11.13 -6.11
N GLU A 272 -14.56 -12.17 -6.95
CA GLU A 272 -13.55 -12.37 -7.99
C GLU A 272 -13.55 -11.17 -8.94
N GLU A 273 -14.71 -10.59 -9.25
CA GLU A 273 -14.86 -9.41 -10.09
C GLU A 273 -14.07 -8.19 -9.55
N PHE A 274 -14.06 -7.96 -8.23
CA PHE A 274 -13.27 -6.88 -7.64
C PHE A 274 -11.78 -7.13 -7.77
N THR A 275 -11.35 -8.37 -7.54
CA THR A 275 -9.94 -8.76 -7.66
C THR A 275 -9.46 -8.55 -9.09
N GLU A 276 -10.19 -9.05 -10.08
CA GLU A 276 -9.84 -8.87 -11.50
C GLU A 276 -9.84 -7.41 -11.91
N ALA A 277 -10.82 -6.60 -11.50
CA ALA A 277 -10.86 -5.17 -11.80
C ALA A 277 -9.63 -4.42 -11.25
N LEU A 278 -9.15 -4.79 -10.05
CA LEU A 278 -7.94 -4.20 -9.46
C LEU A 278 -6.66 -4.69 -10.13
N VAL A 279 -6.58 -5.98 -10.44
CA VAL A 279 -5.44 -6.56 -11.17
C VAL A 279 -5.33 -5.95 -12.56
N ASP A 280 -6.45 -5.75 -13.26
CA ASP A 280 -6.49 -5.05 -14.54
C ASP A 280 -6.04 -3.60 -14.44
N ALA A 281 -6.43 -2.89 -13.38
CA ALA A 281 -5.95 -1.53 -13.15
C ALA A 281 -4.43 -1.46 -12.84
N LEU A 282 -3.87 -2.50 -12.22
CA LEU A 282 -2.45 -2.57 -11.91
C LEU A 282 -1.59 -3.01 -13.10
N MET A 283 -2.06 -4.03 -13.82
CA MET A 283 -1.28 -4.76 -14.80
C MET A 283 -1.73 -4.50 -16.24
N GLY A 284 -2.82 -3.78 -16.45
CA GLY A 284 -3.54 -3.72 -17.71
C GLY A 284 -4.35 -5.01 -17.97
N GLY A 285 -5.09 -5.03 -19.09
CA GLY A 285 -5.94 -6.17 -19.43
C GLY A 285 -5.20 -7.50 -19.58
N GLU A 286 -5.96 -8.59 -19.66
CA GLU A 286 -5.55 -10.00 -19.60
C GLU A 286 -4.33 -10.41 -20.46
N ASN A 287 -4.03 -9.68 -21.54
CA ASN A 287 -2.88 -9.95 -22.41
C ASN A 287 -1.52 -9.67 -21.73
N LYS A 288 -1.49 -8.94 -20.61
CA LYS A 288 -0.26 -8.64 -19.88
C LYS A 288 -0.08 -9.61 -18.71
N GLN A 289 0.94 -10.45 -18.82
CA GLN A 289 1.24 -11.48 -17.82
C GLN A 289 2.18 -11.01 -16.71
N VAL A 290 2.88 -9.89 -16.92
CA VAL A 290 3.98 -9.43 -16.08
C VAL A 290 3.90 -7.92 -15.88
N MET A 291 4.16 -7.46 -14.65
CA MET A 291 4.15 -6.04 -14.29
C MET A 291 5.41 -5.30 -14.79
N THR A 292 5.26 -4.15 -15.43
CA THR A 292 6.39 -3.30 -15.86
C THR A 292 6.80 -2.27 -14.80
N PRO A 293 8.02 -1.70 -14.86
CA PRO A 293 8.43 -0.64 -13.94
C PRO A 293 7.54 0.62 -13.98
N GLU A 294 7.01 0.98 -15.14
CA GLU A 294 6.08 2.11 -15.30
C GLU A 294 4.75 1.83 -14.58
N GLN A 295 4.23 0.62 -14.74
CA GLN A 295 3.02 0.17 -14.04
C GLN A 295 3.20 0.17 -12.53
N LEU A 296 4.39 -0.20 -12.05
CA LEU A 296 4.72 -0.16 -10.63
C LEU A 296 4.69 1.27 -10.06
N LEU A 297 5.19 2.25 -10.81
CA LEU A 297 5.15 3.66 -10.41
C LEU A 297 3.71 4.20 -10.38
N GLU A 298 2.91 3.85 -11.37
CA GLU A 298 1.49 4.22 -11.44
C GLU A 298 0.69 3.55 -10.30
N ALA A 299 0.97 2.28 -10.02
CA ALA A 299 0.35 1.51 -8.95
C ALA A 299 0.54 2.15 -7.57
N THR A 300 1.70 2.77 -7.30
CA THR A 300 1.91 3.51 -6.04
C THR A 300 0.94 4.68 -5.88
N CYS A 301 0.54 5.32 -6.98
CA CYS A 301 -0.45 6.41 -6.95
C CYS A 301 -1.89 5.88 -6.81
N LEU A 302 -2.18 4.70 -7.36
CA LEU A 302 -3.51 4.08 -7.30
C LEU A 302 -3.79 3.45 -5.95
N PHE A 303 -2.80 2.79 -5.35
CA PHE A 303 -2.96 2.03 -4.10
C PHE A 303 -1.90 2.41 -3.06
N PRO A 304 -1.84 3.67 -2.62
CA PRO A 304 -0.84 4.14 -1.64
C PRO A 304 -0.84 3.35 -0.32
N ASN A 305 -1.92 2.64 0.01
CA ASN A 305 -2.01 1.83 1.24
C ASN A 305 -1.64 0.37 1.05
N LEU A 306 -1.36 -0.09 -0.18
CA LEU A 306 -0.99 -1.47 -0.45
C LEU A 306 0.18 -1.96 0.42
N PRO A 307 1.28 -1.22 0.61
CA PRO A 307 2.38 -1.69 1.46
C PRO A 307 1.98 -1.88 2.93
N LEU A 308 1.09 -1.02 3.44
CA LEU A 308 0.57 -1.15 4.81
C LEU A 308 -0.37 -2.34 4.92
N ARG A 309 -1.30 -2.50 3.97
CA ARG A 309 -2.22 -3.66 3.93
C ARG A 309 -1.45 -4.97 3.82
N PHE A 310 -0.39 -4.99 3.01
CA PHE A 310 0.55 -6.11 2.92
C PHE A 310 1.20 -6.44 4.27
N GLN A 311 1.68 -5.45 5.01
CA GLN A 311 2.24 -5.67 6.35
C GLN A 311 1.18 -6.08 7.38
N GLN A 312 -0.04 -5.55 7.30
CA GLN A 312 -1.15 -5.96 8.16
C GLN A 312 -1.54 -7.43 7.93
N LEU A 313 -1.52 -7.88 6.67
CA LEU A 313 -1.68 -9.29 6.33
C LEU A 313 -0.62 -10.13 7.07
N TRP A 314 0.66 -9.76 6.99
CA TRP A 314 1.73 -10.45 7.73
C TRP A 314 1.53 -10.44 9.25
N ALA A 315 1.07 -9.33 9.82
CA ALA A 315 0.74 -9.25 11.24
C ALA A 315 -0.35 -10.25 11.62
N VAL A 316 -1.43 -10.34 10.85
CA VAL A 316 -2.52 -11.30 11.08
C VAL A 316 -2.03 -12.74 10.95
N LEU A 317 -1.18 -13.04 9.95
CA LEU A 317 -0.63 -14.38 9.78
C LEU A 317 0.27 -14.83 10.95
N PHE A 318 0.87 -13.90 11.70
CA PHE A 318 1.79 -14.18 12.82
C PHE A 318 1.24 -13.76 14.18
N GLN A 319 -0.04 -13.41 14.26
CA GLN A 319 -0.65 -12.96 15.51
C GLN A 319 -0.67 -14.09 16.56
N PRO A 320 -0.56 -13.76 17.85
CA PRO A 320 -0.75 -14.74 18.92
C PRO A 320 -2.20 -15.26 18.95
N PRO A 321 -2.46 -16.40 19.58
CA PRO A 321 -3.83 -16.86 19.81
C PRO A 321 -4.62 -15.82 20.61
N MET A 322 -5.88 -15.57 20.22
CA MET A 322 -6.79 -14.76 21.04
C MET A 322 -7.25 -15.56 22.25
N GLU A 323 -7.22 -14.94 23.43
CA GLU A 323 -7.72 -15.58 24.67
C GLU A 323 -9.26 -15.72 24.67
N SER A 324 -9.96 -14.97 23.82
CA SER A 324 -11.41 -15.06 23.64
C SER A 324 -11.78 -14.89 22.17
N PRO A 325 -12.62 -15.77 21.59
CA PRO A 325 -13.10 -15.60 20.22
C PRO A 325 -13.97 -14.36 20.14
N CYS A 326 -13.49 -13.32 19.48
CA CYS A 326 -14.29 -12.13 19.19
C CYS A 326 -15.48 -12.53 18.31
N SER A 327 -16.66 -12.04 18.63
CA SER A 327 -17.87 -12.29 17.84
C SER A 327 -17.68 -11.75 16.43
N LEU A 328 -17.71 -12.63 15.43
CA LEU A 328 -17.65 -12.25 14.01
C LEU A 328 -18.80 -11.29 13.68
N PRO A 329 -18.54 -10.10 13.12
CA PRO A 329 -19.59 -9.27 12.55
C PRO A 329 -20.29 -9.99 11.40
N ALA A 330 -21.56 -9.66 11.14
CA ALA A 330 -22.31 -10.26 10.04
C ALA A 330 -21.65 -9.96 8.67
N ALA A 331 -21.61 -10.96 7.80
CA ALA A 331 -20.67 -11.10 6.68
C ALA A 331 -20.95 -10.31 5.39
N SER A 332 -21.70 -9.19 5.38
CA SER A 332 -22.27 -8.67 4.11
C SER A 332 -21.66 -7.41 3.48
N THR A 333 -20.70 -6.69 4.08
CA THR A 333 -20.14 -5.43 3.50
C THR A 333 -18.62 -5.37 3.33
N HIS A 334 -17.88 -6.33 3.88
CA HIS A 334 -16.45 -6.22 4.21
C HIS A 334 -15.47 -6.13 3.02
N ILE A 335 -15.78 -6.72 1.87
CA ILE A 335 -14.83 -6.71 0.74
C ILE A 335 -14.75 -5.34 0.06
N ARG A 336 -15.85 -4.58 0.05
CA ARG A 336 -15.85 -3.20 -0.47
C ARG A 336 -14.95 -2.31 0.37
N GLU A 337 -15.03 -2.47 1.68
CA GLU A 337 -14.17 -1.81 2.65
C GLU A 337 -12.70 -2.20 2.44
N GLY A 338 -12.43 -3.49 2.19
CA GLY A 338 -11.12 -3.98 1.79
C GLY A 338 -10.56 -3.26 0.55
N VAL A 339 -11.35 -3.13 -0.52
CA VAL A 339 -10.94 -2.41 -1.75
C VAL A 339 -10.67 -0.94 -1.46
N ILE A 340 -11.59 -0.27 -0.76
CA ILE A 340 -11.50 1.16 -0.45
C ILE A 340 -10.28 1.46 0.43
N SER A 341 -9.96 0.57 1.37
CA SER A 341 -8.78 0.69 2.23
C SER A 341 -7.45 0.76 1.48
N LEU A 342 -7.38 0.24 0.24
CA LEU A 342 -6.14 0.23 -0.55
C LEU A 342 -5.79 1.62 -1.13
N PHE A 343 -6.78 2.47 -1.38
CA PHE A 343 -6.57 3.72 -2.12
C PHE A 343 -6.98 5.01 -1.39
N LEU A 344 -7.72 4.93 -0.29
CA LEU A 344 -8.08 6.16 0.43
C LEU A 344 -6.84 6.91 0.93
N PRO A 345 -6.83 8.25 0.86
CA PRO A 345 -5.74 9.06 1.38
C PRO A 345 -5.47 8.72 2.86
N ARG A 346 -4.19 8.51 3.22
CA ARG A 346 -3.82 8.33 4.63
C ARG A 346 -3.95 9.63 5.39
N LEU A 347 -4.74 9.65 6.45
CA LEU A 347 -5.00 10.85 7.28
C LEU A 347 -3.83 11.35 8.13
N SER A 348 -2.62 10.80 8.01
CA SER A 348 -1.53 11.16 8.90
C SER A 348 -0.18 10.80 8.30
N PHE A 349 0.30 11.64 7.39
CA PHE A 349 1.74 11.91 7.33
C PHE A 349 1.92 13.34 7.77
N GLU A 350 2.08 13.55 9.09
CA GLU A 350 2.93 14.65 9.49
C GLU A 350 4.30 14.33 8.88
N ILE A 351 4.75 15.18 7.94
CA ILE A 351 6.11 15.19 7.42
C ILE A 351 7.03 15.79 8.50
N ASP A 352 6.83 15.39 9.76
CA ASP A 352 7.86 15.50 10.75
C ASP A 352 8.71 14.25 10.56
N PHE A 353 9.95 14.48 10.15
CA PHE A 353 11.01 13.49 9.95
C PHE A 353 11.38 12.73 11.23
N ARG A 354 10.44 12.56 12.18
CA ARG A 354 10.61 11.79 13.41
C ARG A 354 10.00 10.40 13.24
N PRO A 355 10.83 9.37 13.34
CA PRO A 355 10.38 8.01 13.53
C PRO A 355 9.74 7.91 14.91
N ARG A 356 8.42 7.88 14.90
CA ARG A 356 7.70 6.75 15.48
C ARG A 356 7.72 6.63 17.02
N GLU A 357 7.17 7.62 17.72
CA GLU A 357 6.63 7.39 19.08
C GLU A 357 5.10 7.18 19.07
N ASP A 358 4.36 7.90 18.23
CA ASP A 358 2.89 7.77 18.13
C ASP A 358 2.47 7.13 16.81
N ASN A 359 2.72 5.82 16.65
CA ASN A 359 2.01 5.04 15.64
C ASN A 359 0.54 4.93 16.07
N GLN A 360 -0.20 6.01 15.86
CA GLN A 360 -1.64 6.04 15.93
C GLN A 360 -2.20 4.99 14.97
N ASP A 361 -3.36 4.48 15.36
CA ASP A 361 -4.16 3.53 14.62
C ASP A 361 -4.38 4.02 13.18
N THR A 362 -3.59 3.53 12.22
CA THR A 362 -3.73 3.91 10.79
C THR A 362 -4.79 3.06 10.10
N ARG A 363 -5.72 2.44 10.82
CA ARG A 363 -6.86 1.78 10.19
C ARG A 363 -7.68 2.85 9.48
N ILE A 364 -8.15 2.48 8.30
CA ILE A 364 -9.37 3.03 7.75
C ILE A 364 -10.44 2.08 8.30
N THR A 365 -11.00 2.41 9.45
CA THR A 365 -12.13 1.66 10.00
C THR A 365 -13.39 2.22 9.40
N PHE A 366 -14.12 1.41 8.66
CA PHE A 366 -15.44 1.81 8.22
C PHE A 366 -16.43 1.50 9.32
N ALA A 367 -16.99 2.53 9.93
CA ALA A 367 -18.20 2.38 10.72
C ALA A 367 -19.38 2.80 9.84
N GLU A 368 -20.35 1.90 9.65
CA GLU A 368 -21.61 2.28 9.02
C GLU A 368 -22.29 3.34 9.88
N VAL A 369 -22.71 4.45 9.27
CA VAL A 369 -23.37 5.52 10.00
C VAL A 369 -24.72 5.00 10.49
N LEU A 370 -24.83 4.75 11.80
CA LEU A 370 -26.02 4.20 12.51
C LEU A 370 -27.31 5.01 12.32
N VAL A 371 -27.23 6.18 11.68
CA VAL A 371 -28.41 6.85 11.14
C VAL A 371 -28.83 6.03 9.94
N SER A 372 -29.76 5.09 10.17
CA SER A 372 -30.46 4.28 9.18
C SER A 372 -30.99 5.15 8.01
N LEU A 373 -30.11 5.56 7.13
CA LEU A 373 -30.43 5.88 5.75
C LEU A 373 -30.94 4.55 5.22
N ASP A 374 -32.24 4.50 4.97
CA ASP A 374 -32.77 3.46 4.11
C ASP A 374 -31.86 3.44 2.87
N SER A 375 -31.18 2.33 2.60
CA SER A 375 -30.23 2.24 1.48
C SER A 375 -30.88 2.57 0.12
N SER A 376 -32.22 2.58 0.05
CA SER A 376 -33.00 3.02 -1.10
C SER A 376 -33.26 4.53 -1.17
N ASN A 377 -33.03 5.27 -0.09
CA ASN A 377 -33.19 6.71 -0.01
C ASN A 377 -31.96 7.42 -0.58
N LEU A 378 -32.15 8.06 -1.74
CA LEU A 378 -31.14 8.82 -2.46
C LEU A 378 -31.33 10.35 -2.29
N GLU A 379 -32.13 10.81 -1.33
CA GLU A 379 -32.43 12.24 -1.20
C GLU A 379 -31.23 13.06 -0.68
N MET A 380 -31.01 14.23 -1.30
CA MET A 380 -29.93 15.16 -0.92
C MET A 380 -30.02 15.62 0.54
N SER A 381 -31.24 15.85 1.04
CA SER A 381 -31.49 16.27 2.43
C SER A 381 -31.02 15.23 3.44
N SER A 382 -31.26 13.95 3.14
CA SER A 382 -30.88 12.81 3.96
C SER A 382 -29.36 12.64 3.98
N LEU A 383 -28.71 12.77 2.81
CA LEU A 383 -27.25 12.76 2.70
C LEU A 383 -26.61 13.92 3.48
N ASN A 384 -27.08 15.16 3.29
CA ASN A 384 -26.56 16.34 4.01
C ASN A 384 -26.74 16.23 5.53
N LYS A 385 -27.89 15.70 5.98
CA LYS A 385 -28.13 15.45 7.40
C LYS A 385 -27.14 14.43 7.94
N ALA A 386 -26.86 13.34 7.23
CA ALA A 386 -25.92 12.33 7.69
C ALA A 386 -24.47 12.83 7.71
N LEU A 387 -24.05 13.57 6.67
CA LEU A 387 -22.71 14.15 6.59
C LEU A 387 -22.46 15.25 7.62
N SER A 388 -23.51 15.96 8.07
CA SER A 388 -23.39 16.99 9.11
C SER A 388 -23.36 16.44 10.55
N LEU A 389 -23.75 15.18 10.76
CA LEU A 389 -23.81 14.58 12.10
C LEU A 389 -22.44 14.17 12.65
N HIS A 390 -21.48 13.87 11.76
CA HIS A 390 -20.14 13.46 12.15
C HIS A 390 -19.09 14.34 11.50
N SER A 391 -18.14 14.81 12.30
CA SER A 391 -16.98 15.60 11.85
C SER A 391 -15.83 14.72 11.33
N SER A 392 -16.08 13.44 11.06
CA SER A 392 -15.12 12.49 10.52
C SER A 392 -15.09 12.56 8.99
N ASP A 393 -14.15 11.83 8.40
CA ASP A 393 -14.16 11.56 6.98
C ASP A 393 -15.33 10.65 6.62
N HIS A 394 -15.82 10.76 5.38
CA HIS A 394 -16.98 10.02 4.90
C HIS A 394 -16.69 9.34 3.56
N VAL A 395 -17.25 8.15 3.37
CA VAL A 395 -17.34 7.48 2.08
C VAL A 395 -18.79 7.26 1.73
N VAL A 396 -19.22 7.81 0.60
CA VAL A 396 -20.54 7.58 0.02
C VAL A 396 -20.39 6.55 -1.09
N LEU A 397 -21.04 5.39 -0.93
CA LEU A 397 -20.96 4.28 -1.88
C LEU A 397 -22.32 4.02 -2.54
N PHE A 398 -22.31 4.02 -3.87
CA PHE A 398 -23.46 3.69 -4.70
C PHE A 398 -23.29 2.32 -5.34
N THR A 399 -24.33 1.49 -5.24
CA THR A 399 -24.34 0.14 -5.84
C THR A 399 -25.64 -0.11 -6.59
N GLY A 400 -25.55 -0.84 -7.69
CA GLY A 400 -26.70 -1.25 -8.50
C GLY A 400 -26.21 -2.00 -9.73
N ASP A 401 -27.01 -1.94 -10.80
CA ASP A 401 -26.69 -2.61 -12.06
C ASP A 401 -26.50 -1.57 -13.18
N THR A 402 -25.61 -1.85 -14.13
CA THR A 402 -25.50 -1.08 -15.37
C THR A 402 -26.64 -1.40 -16.33
N GLU A 403 -26.77 -0.64 -17.41
CA GLU A 403 -27.70 -0.96 -18.51
C GLU A 403 -27.46 -2.35 -19.12
N SER A 404 -26.21 -2.82 -19.08
CA SER A 404 -25.80 -4.17 -19.50
C SER A 404 -26.01 -5.23 -18.42
N THR A 405 -26.76 -4.94 -17.35
CA THR A 405 -27.04 -5.82 -16.20
C THR A 405 -25.79 -6.31 -15.47
N ARG A 406 -24.66 -5.62 -15.63
CA ARG A 406 -23.45 -5.90 -14.85
C ARG A 406 -23.51 -5.16 -13.54
N ARG A 407 -22.97 -5.75 -12.49
CA ARG A 407 -22.84 -5.10 -11.19
C ARG A 407 -21.98 -3.84 -11.34
N ALA A 408 -22.45 -2.73 -10.79
CA ALA A 408 -21.71 -1.48 -10.74
C ALA A 408 -21.58 -0.98 -9.30
N VAL A 409 -20.38 -0.49 -9.00
CA VAL A 409 -20.05 0.06 -7.69
C VAL A 409 -19.18 1.29 -7.91
N MET A 410 -19.65 2.44 -7.45
CA MET A 410 -18.92 3.71 -7.52
C MET A 410 -19.16 4.51 -6.25
N GLY A 411 -18.33 5.50 -5.99
CA GLY A 411 -18.48 6.30 -4.79
C GLY A 411 -17.59 7.52 -4.76
N VAL A 412 -17.65 8.19 -3.63
CA VAL A 412 -16.84 9.37 -3.35
C VAL A 412 -16.38 9.35 -1.90
N TYR A 413 -15.11 9.65 -1.70
CA TYR A 413 -14.52 9.94 -0.40
C TYR A 413 -14.47 11.45 -0.17
N LEU A 414 -14.99 11.84 0.99
CA LEU A 414 -15.18 13.20 1.43
C LEU A 414 -14.37 13.41 2.72
N PRO A 415 -13.20 14.07 2.65
CA PRO A 415 -12.41 14.36 3.84
C PRO A 415 -13.16 15.34 4.76
N ALA A 416 -13.00 15.15 6.07
CA ALA A 416 -13.44 16.08 7.08
C ALA A 416 -12.80 17.48 6.89
N PRO A 417 -13.48 18.56 7.29
CA PRO A 417 -12.91 19.91 7.21
C PRO A 417 -11.60 20.07 8.00
N SER A 418 -11.42 19.30 9.07
CA SER A 418 -10.22 19.29 9.92
C SER A 418 -9.09 18.39 9.40
N SER A 419 -9.36 17.47 8.46
CA SER A 419 -8.37 16.53 7.92
C SER A 419 -7.68 17.03 6.64
N VAL A 420 -7.82 18.33 6.33
CA VAL A 420 -7.13 18.97 5.21
C VAL A 420 -5.63 19.02 5.46
N ILE A 421 -4.93 17.98 5.04
CA ILE A 421 -3.47 17.88 5.12
C ILE A 421 -2.85 18.32 3.78
N ASN A 422 -1.77 19.10 3.88
CA ASN A 422 -0.95 19.46 2.72
C ASN A 422 0.06 18.34 2.46
N TYR A 423 -0.08 17.59 1.37
CA TYR A 423 0.95 16.63 0.96
C TYR A 423 1.85 17.22 -0.13
N SER A 424 3.15 16.96 -0.01
CA SER A 424 4.13 17.17 -1.08
C SER A 424 4.47 15.82 -1.73
N LEU A 425 3.81 15.47 -2.83
CA LEU A 425 4.40 14.57 -3.81
C LEU A 425 5.03 15.45 -4.89
N GLY A 426 6.31 15.22 -5.20
CA GLY A 426 7.14 16.02 -6.10
C GLY A 426 6.38 16.88 -7.13
N HIS A 427 6.43 18.20 -6.92
CA HIS A 427 6.08 19.30 -7.83
C HIS A 427 4.62 19.64 -8.15
N THR A 428 3.61 18.95 -7.63
CA THR A 428 2.22 19.44 -7.72
C THR A 428 1.54 19.44 -6.36
N TRP A 429 1.28 20.64 -5.85
CA TRP A 429 0.48 20.86 -4.65
C TRP A 429 -0.96 20.43 -4.93
N GLN A 430 -1.43 19.37 -4.28
CA GLN A 430 -2.85 19.01 -4.33
C GLN A 430 -3.37 19.02 -2.89
N ARG A 431 -3.98 20.15 -2.50
CA ARG A 431 -4.80 20.24 -1.29
C ARG A 431 -5.84 19.12 -1.34
N SER A 432 -5.98 18.37 -0.26
CA SER A 432 -6.93 17.25 -0.06
C SER A 432 -8.22 17.40 -0.87
N SER A 433 -8.16 16.90 -2.09
CA SER A 433 -9.30 16.85 -2.99
C SER A 433 -10.11 15.61 -2.67
N HIS A 434 -11.40 15.71 -2.86
CA HIS A 434 -12.29 14.57 -2.74
C HIS A 434 -11.93 13.55 -3.82
N VAL A 435 -12.10 12.28 -3.50
CA VAL A 435 -11.68 11.18 -4.38
C VAL A 435 -12.93 10.49 -4.87
N PHE A 436 -13.18 10.58 -6.17
CA PHE A 436 -14.24 9.83 -6.84
C PHE A 436 -13.65 8.53 -7.35
N PHE A 437 -14.41 7.45 -7.22
CA PHE A 437 -13.94 6.15 -7.63
C PHE A 437 -15.04 5.31 -8.24
N GLN A 438 -14.64 4.42 -9.12
CA GLN A 438 -15.43 3.32 -9.63
C GLN A 438 -14.69 2.04 -9.28
N LEU A 439 -15.35 1.10 -8.63
CA LEU A 439 -14.77 -0.20 -8.29
C LEU A 439 -15.14 -1.27 -9.31
N LEU A 440 -16.36 -1.20 -9.86
CA LEU A 440 -16.87 -2.13 -10.86
C LEU A 440 -17.68 -1.39 -11.93
N PRO A 441 -17.70 -1.90 -13.19
CA PRO A 441 -17.03 -3.12 -13.65
C PRO A 441 -15.52 -2.95 -13.91
N THR A 442 -15.07 -1.71 -14.08
CA THR A 442 -13.64 -1.36 -14.18
C THR A 442 -13.24 -0.47 -13.02
N PHE A 443 -12.02 -0.66 -12.50
CA PHE A 443 -11.51 0.19 -11.44
C PHE A 443 -11.03 1.53 -12.02
N ARG A 444 -11.52 2.64 -11.45
CA ARG A 444 -11.11 4.01 -11.81
C ARG A 444 -10.97 4.85 -10.55
N LEU A 445 -9.96 5.70 -10.55
CA LEU A 445 -9.72 6.69 -9.50
C LEU A 445 -9.61 8.07 -10.13
N LEU A 446 -10.45 8.99 -9.67
CA LEU A 446 -10.59 10.34 -10.20
C LEU A 446 -10.49 11.35 -9.06
N TRP A 447 -9.60 12.32 -9.19
CA TRP A 447 -9.33 13.31 -8.15
C TRP A 447 -10.11 14.59 -8.42
N GLY A 448 -10.68 15.19 -7.38
CA GLY A 448 -11.27 16.52 -7.47
C GLY A 448 -10.22 17.58 -7.83
N THR A 449 -10.57 18.52 -8.71
CA THR A 449 -9.73 19.66 -9.08
C THR A 449 -9.74 20.77 -8.02
N LYS A 450 -10.90 20.93 -7.36
CA LYS A 450 -11.20 22.01 -6.43
C LYS A 450 -11.27 21.47 -5.02
N SER A 451 -10.59 22.15 -4.11
CA SER A 451 -10.81 21.97 -2.67
C SER A 451 -12.01 22.82 -2.27
N TYR A 452 -13.02 22.18 -1.68
CA TYR A 452 -14.19 22.88 -1.15
C TYR A 452 -13.99 23.16 0.32
N ALA A 453 -14.22 24.41 0.74
CA ALA A 453 -14.12 24.80 2.15
C ALA A 453 -15.27 24.25 2.99
N ARG A 454 -16.41 23.96 2.36
CA ARG A 454 -17.59 23.37 3.00
C ARG A 454 -18.15 22.26 2.13
N LEU A 455 -18.58 21.18 2.78
CA LEU A 455 -19.23 20.05 2.12
C LEU A 455 -20.55 20.45 1.43
N ALA A 456 -21.24 21.48 1.93
CA ALA A 456 -22.40 22.06 1.27
C ALA A 456 -22.09 22.68 -0.11
N ASP A 457 -20.85 23.12 -0.35
CA ASP A 457 -20.45 23.68 -1.64
C ASP A 457 -20.16 22.60 -2.69
N LEU A 458 -20.00 21.35 -2.23
CA LEU A 458 -19.78 20.18 -3.08
C LEU A 458 -21.08 19.58 -3.59
N ILE A 459 -22.14 19.62 -2.77
CA ILE A 459 -23.43 19.00 -3.07
C ILE A 459 -24.40 20.07 -3.56
N ASN A 460 -24.72 20.06 -4.86
CA ASN A 460 -25.47 21.14 -5.51
C ASN A 460 -26.60 20.62 -6.39
N THR A 461 -27.72 21.37 -6.47
CA THR A 461 -28.88 21.05 -7.33
C THR A 461 -28.89 21.81 -8.66
N ARG A 462 -28.04 22.83 -8.84
CA ARG A 462 -28.02 23.68 -10.05
C ARG A 462 -26.98 23.22 -11.05
N ASP A 463 -27.42 22.97 -12.29
CA ASP A 463 -26.55 23.16 -13.44
C ASP A 463 -26.31 24.67 -13.59
N LYS A 464 -25.09 25.16 -13.30
CA LYS A 464 -24.73 26.59 -13.33
C LYS A 464 -24.89 27.28 -14.70
N LYS A 465 -25.42 26.60 -15.73
CA LYS A 465 -25.73 27.21 -17.03
C LYS A 465 -26.94 28.15 -17.01
N THR A 466 -27.74 28.17 -15.94
CA THR A 466 -28.84 29.14 -15.77
C THR A 466 -28.41 30.37 -14.95
N SER A 467 -28.68 31.55 -15.52
CA SER A 467 -28.36 32.90 -15.03
C SER A 467 -28.58 33.11 -13.51
N PRO A 468 -27.75 33.92 -12.83
CA PRO A 468 -27.78 34.11 -11.37
C PRO A 468 -28.89 35.07 -10.89
N GLY A 469 -30.13 34.87 -11.36
CA GLY A 469 -31.24 35.80 -11.15
C GLY A 469 -32.32 35.39 -10.14
N ASP A 470 -32.47 34.10 -9.81
CA ASP A 470 -33.58 33.64 -8.95
C ASP A 470 -33.05 32.96 -7.68
N ASP A 471 -32.86 33.72 -6.61
CA ASP A 471 -32.74 33.18 -5.25
C ASP A 471 -34.14 32.78 -4.75
N MET A 472 -34.56 31.55 -5.06
CA MET A 472 -35.65 30.92 -4.33
C MET A 472 -35.12 30.37 -3.00
N GLN A 473 -35.65 30.91 -1.91
CA GLN A 473 -35.50 30.37 -0.55
C GLN A 473 -35.82 28.87 -0.53
N ILE A 474 -34.86 28.09 -0.04
CA ILE A 474 -34.97 26.66 0.23
C ILE A 474 -35.79 26.49 1.52
N ASP A 475 -37.09 26.78 1.48
CA ASP A 475 -38.01 26.54 2.61
C ASP A 475 -39.26 25.75 2.19
N ASN A 476 -39.32 25.27 0.94
CA ASN A 476 -40.47 24.54 0.43
C ASN A 476 -40.22 23.01 0.45
N PRO A 477 -40.95 22.20 1.25
CA PRO A 477 -40.71 20.76 1.41
C PRO A 477 -40.99 19.89 0.18
N LYS A 478 -41.33 20.49 -0.98
CA LYS A 478 -41.53 19.78 -2.26
C LYS A 478 -40.27 19.68 -3.13
N THR A 479 -39.13 20.18 -2.66
CA THR A 479 -37.83 20.10 -3.38
C THR A 479 -37.02 18.83 -3.09
N LEU A 480 -37.60 17.85 -2.38
CA LEU A 480 -36.87 16.70 -1.83
C LEU A 480 -36.37 15.68 -2.88
N THR A 481 -36.96 15.64 -4.08
CA THR A 481 -36.65 14.64 -5.12
C THR A 481 -35.96 15.23 -6.35
N VAL A 482 -35.38 16.43 -6.24
CA VAL A 482 -34.69 17.07 -7.38
C VAL A 482 -33.32 16.41 -7.62
N PRO A 483 -32.93 16.13 -8.88
CA PRO A 483 -31.59 15.66 -9.19
C PRO A 483 -30.51 16.60 -8.66
N TYR A 484 -29.41 16.04 -8.18
CA TYR A 484 -28.31 16.79 -7.59
C TYR A 484 -26.96 16.18 -7.97
N TRP A 485 -25.90 16.91 -7.66
CA TRP A 485 -24.53 16.56 -8.00
C TRP A 485 -23.65 16.56 -6.75
N ILE A 486 -22.67 15.66 -6.71
CA ILE A 486 -21.55 15.71 -5.79
C ILE A 486 -20.28 15.95 -6.63
N GLY A 487 -19.60 17.08 -6.45
CA GLY A 487 -18.41 17.43 -7.23
C GLY A 487 -18.46 18.80 -7.87
N ASP A 488 -17.77 18.95 -9.00
CA ASP A 488 -17.67 20.25 -9.67
C ASP A 488 -18.95 20.67 -10.39
N ALA A 489 -19.65 21.65 -9.81
CA ALA A 489 -20.86 22.24 -10.37
C ALA A 489 -20.62 23.02 -11.68
N SER A 490 -19.37 23.35 -12.07
CA SER A 490 -19.12 24.00 -13.37
C SER A 490 -19.22 23.04 -14.57
N GLY A 491 -19.28 21.72 -14.32
CA GLY A 491 -19.36 20.70 -15.37
C GLY A 491 -18.04 20.42 -16.10
N GLU A 492 -16.95 21.10 -15.73
CA GLU A 492 -15.61 20.89 -16.30
C GLU A 492 -14.78 19.87 -15.48
N GLY A 493 -15.25 19.49 -14.30
CA GLY A 493 -14.57 18.59 -13.38
C GLY A 493 -15.32 17.28 -13.14
N VAL A 494 -14.68 16.39 -12.38
CA VAL A 494 -15.25 15.10 -11.98
C VAL A 494 -16.45 15.33 -11.05
N ARG A 495 -17.54 14.58 -11.29
CA ARG A 495 -18.77 14.67 -10.49
C ARG A 495 -19.60 13.38 -10.57
N LEU A 496 -20.39 13.17 -9.53
CA LEU A 496 -21.48 12.19 -9.50
C LEU A 496 -22.81 12.92 -9.70
N LYS A 497 -23.61 12.46 -10.65
CA LYS A 497 -25.01 12.86 -10.83
C LYS A 497 -25.91 11.88 -10.10
N ILE A 498 -26.82 12.35 -9.28
CA ILE A 498 -27.81 11.52 -8.59
C ILE A 498 -29.19 12.01 -8.98
N ASP A 499 -30.02 11.09 -9.49
CA ASP A 499 -31.44 11.31 -9.76
C ASP A 499 -32.25 10.41 -8.80
N PRO A 500 -32.78 10.96 -7.71
CA PRO A 500 -33.53 10.18 -6.71
C PRO A 500 -34.81 9.57 -7.28
N GLU A 501 -35.48 10.25 -8.21
CA GLU A 501 -36.74 9.80 -8.81
C GLU A 501 -36.52 8.60 -9.73
N LYS A 502 -35.49 8.68 -10.59
CA LYS A 502 -35.12 7.55 -11.46
C LYS A 502 -34.29 6.48 -10.77
N ARG A 503 -33.82 6.76 -9.56
CA ARG A 503 -32.86 5.94 -8.81
C ARG A 503 -31.62 5.64 -9.64
N THR A 504 -31.09 6.65 -10.31
CA THR A 504 -29.90 6.52 -11.13
C THR A 504 -28.75 7.33 -10.58
N VAL A 505 -27.54 6.79 -10.69
CA VAL A 505 -26.30 7.50 -10.35
C VAL A 505 -25.35 7.41 -11.53
N ALA A 506 -24.79 8.53 -11.96
CA ALA A 506 -23.82 8.56 -13.05
C ALA A 506 -22.51 9.20 -12.62
N LEU A 507 -21.39 8.55 -12.94
CA LEU A 507 -20.06 9.12 -12.76
C LEU A 507 -19.60 9.72 -14.10
N THR A 508 -19.35 11.02 -14.09
CA THR A 508 -18.81 11.74 -15.26
C THR A 508 -17.43 12.30 -14.92
N GLY A 509 -16.43 11.95 -15.72
CA GLY A 509 -15.09 12.54 -15.67
C GLY A 509 -14.93 13.61 -16.75
N GLY A 510 -14.49 14.82 -16.38
CA GLY A 510 -14.09 15.82 -17.37
C GLY A 510 -12.72 15.51 -17.97
N ASP A 511 -12.47 15.99 -19.19
CA ASP A 511 -11.23 15.81 -20.00
C ASP A 511 -9.92 16.13 -19.26
N ALA A 512 -9.97 16.84 -18.14
CA ALA A 512 -8.80 17.45 -17.53
C ALA A 512 -8.01 16.56 -16.55
N GLN A 513 -8.54 15.44 -16.02
CA GLN A 513 -7.90 14.77 -14.86
C GLN A 513 -8.03 13.24 -14.77
N LEU A 514 -8.22 12.52 -15.88
CA LEU A 514 -8.10 11.06 -15.86
C LEU A 514 -6.63 10.65 -15.60
N ARG A 515 -6.36 10.09 -14.41
CA ARG A 515 -5.07 9.45 -14.12
C ARG A 515 -5.07 7.94 -14.44
N THR A 516 -6.22 7.40 -14.88
CA THR A 516 -6.50 5.96 -14.95
C THR A 516 -6.87 5.45 -16.33
N ASP A 517 -6.34 6.05 -17.41
CA ASP A 517 -6.21 5.32 -18.67
C ASP A 517 -4.75 4.92 -18.86
N LEU A 518 -4.45 3.68 -18.52
CA LEU A 518 -3.25 2.94 -18.94
C LEU A 518 -3.19 2.91 -20.48
N LYS A 519 -2.84 4.04 -21.12
CA LYS A 519 -2.59 4.24 -22.56
C LYS A 519 -3.05 3.09 -23.46
N THR A 520 -4.34 2.90 -23.63
CA THR A 520 -4.86 2.24 -24.83
C THR A 520 -5.09 3.31 -25.87
N LYS A 521 -4.01 3.60 -26.62
CA LYS A 521 -3.97 4.37 -27.87
C LYS A 521 -4.58 5.79 -27.84
N ARG A 522 -3.71 6.79 -27.99
CA ARG A 522 -4.04 8.03 -28.69
C ARG A 522 -4.43 7.69 -30.15
N SER A 523 -5.66 7.27 -30.40
CA SER A 523 -6.34 7.59 -31.65
C SER A 523 -7.03 8.94 -31.44
N ASN A 524 -6.95 9.83 -32.43
CA ASN A 524 -7.65 11.13 -32.44
C ASN A 524 -9.17 10.97 -32.60
N GLU A 525 -9.77 9.93 -32.03
CA GLU A 525 -11.21 9.79 -31.95
C GLU A 525 -11.64 10.57 -30.71
N VAL A 526 -12.61 11.47 -30.89
CA VAL A 526 -13.28 12.21 -29.84
C VAL A 526 -13.65 11.21 -28.75
N ALA A 527 -13.08 11.37 -27.55
CA ALA A 527 -13.42 10.54 -26.41
C ALA A 527 -14.93 10.71 -26.19
N GLU A 528 -15.72 9.69 -26.50
CA GLU A 528 -17.08 9.60 -25.98
C GLU A 528 -16.93 9.73 -24.46
N GLU A 529 -17.63 10.72 -23.88
CA GLU A 529 -17.68 10.89 -22.42
C GLU A 529 -18.11 9.54 -21.84
N ASP A 530 -17.17 8.86 -21.21
CA ASP A 530 -17.32 7.47 -20.78
C ASP A 530 -18.12 7.47 -19.45
N GLU A 531 -19.39 7.87 -19.56
CA GLU A 531 -20.35 7.97 -18.46
C GLU A 531 -20.77 6.57 -18.02
N VAL A 532 -20.48 6.25 -16.76
CA VAL A 532 -20.96 4.99 -16.16
C VAL A 532 -22.23 5.28 -15.39
N LEU A 533 -23.34 4.69 -15.86
CA LEU A 533 -24.67 4.82 -15.27
C LEU A 533 -25.03 3.58 -14.45
N ILE A 534 -25.37 3.79 -13.18
CA ILE A 534 -26.01 2.81 -12.30
C ILE A 534 -27.51 3.03 -12.35
N GLN A 535 -28.27 1.96 -12.60
CA GLN A 535 -29.71 1.88 -12.45
C GLN A 535 -30.07 1.20 -11.12
N ASN A 536 -31.26 1.53 -10.59
CA ASN A 536 -31.76 1.01 -9.30
C ASN A 536 -30.77 1.20 -8.15
N ALA A 537 -30.10 2.35 -8.13
CA ALA A 537 -29.02 2.63 -7.22
C ALA A 537 -29.47 2.52 -5.75
N ARG A 538 -28.55 2.05 -4.93
CA ARG A 538 -28.59 2.04 -3.46
C ARG A 538 -27.40 2.82 -2.94
N MET A 539 -27.61 3.63 -1.91
CA MET A 539 -26.58 4.44 -1.26
C MET A 539 -26.26 3.89 0.13
N ASN A 540 -24.97 3.77 0.42
CA ASN A 540 -24.46 3.43 1.75
C ASN A 540 -23.47 4.52 2.16
N LEU A 541 -23.46 4.88 3.44
CA LEU A 541 -22.59 5.91 3.98
C LEU A 541 -21.74 5.30 5.11
N PHE A 542 -20.43 5.47 4.99
CA PHE A 542 -19.46 5.02 5.98
C PHE A 542 -18.70 6.22 6.53
N THR A 543 -18.43 6.21 7.83
CA THR A 543 -17.42 7.08 8.44
C THR A 543 -16.09 6.34 8.47
N VAL A 544 -15.00 7.05 8.16
CA VAL A 544 -13.62 6.53 8.10
C VAL A 544 -12.83 6.92 9.34
#